data_AF-A0A0Q3LTR2-F1
#
_entry.id   AF-A0A0Q3LTR2-F1
#
_cell.length_a   1.000
_cell.length_b   1.000
_cell.length_c   1.000
_cell.angle_alpha   90.00
_cell.angle_beta   90.00
_cell.angle_gamma   90.00
#
_symmetry.space_group_name_H-M   'P 1'
#
loop_
_entity.id
_entity.type
_entity.pdbx_description
1 polymer ?
#
loop_
_entity_poly.entity_id
_entity_poly.type
_entity_poly.pdbx_seq_one_letter_code
_entity_poly.pdbx_strand_id
1 'polypeptide(L)' 'MSLVEFLKGSYNEFRHKVEWPKWSDLQSSTIVVTIATVILALFTFGVDELFSKSISNIIGMLINVFN' A
#
# COMPACT_ATOMS: atom_id res chain seq x y z
N MET A 1 -33.83 14.61 -18.47
CA MET A 1 -33.17 13.93 -17.33
C MET A 1 -32.40 14.96 -16.56
N SER A 2 -32.91 15.37 -15.40
CA SER A 2 -32.17 16.28 -14.53
C SER A 2 -31.02 15.53 -13.85
N LEU A 3 -29.95 16.23 -13.50
CA LEU A 3 -28.80 15.66 -12.78
C LEU A 3 -29.23 15.01 -11.44
N VAL A 4 -30.32 15.51 -10.86
CA VAL A 4 -30.96 14.99 -9.65
C VAL A 4 -31.58 13.60 -9.87
N GLU A 5 -32.16 13.33 -11.04
CA GLU A 5 -32.71 12.01 -11.39
C GLU A 5 -31.61 10.99 -11.61
N PHE A 6 -30.49 11.39 -12.22
CA PHE A 6 -29.34 10.51 -12.44
C PHE A 6 -28.71 10.07 -11.11
N LEU A 7 -28.48 11.01 -10.18
CA LEU A 7 -27.94 10.70 -8.85
C LEU A 7 -28.88 9.81 -8.02
N LYS A 8 -30.20 10.05 -8.11
CA LYS A 8 -31.20 9.17 -7.47
C LYS A 8 -31.18 7.76 -8.08
N GLY A 9 -31.06 7.66 -9.40
CA GLY A 9 -30.93 6.39 -10.12
C GLY A 9 -29.68 5.61 -9.71
N SER A 10 -28.51 6.26 -9.72
CA SER A 10 -27.25 5.64 -9.28
C SER A 10 -27.30 5.20 -7.83
N TYR A 11 -27.88 6.01 -6.92
CA TYR A 11 -27.99 5.63 -5.51
C TYR A 11 -28.87 4.38 -5.32
N ASN A 12 -29.99 4.31 -6.04
CA ASN A 12 -30.89 3.17 -5.98
C ASN A 12 -30.23 1.90 -6.54
N GLU A 13 -29.41 2.05 -7.59
CA GLU A 13 -28.64 0.95 -8.19
C GLU A 13 -27.53 0.45 -7.26
N PHE A 14 -26.71 1.34 -6.69
CA PHE A 14 -25.66 0.95 -5.75
C PHE A 14 -26.21 0.29 -4.48
N ARG A 15 -27.46 0.57 -4.09
CA ARG A 15 -28.06 0.01 -2.88
C ARG A 15 -28.79 -1.31 -3.09
N HIS A 16 -29.28 -1.57 -4.31
CA HIS A 16 -30.10 -2.75 -4.60
C HIS A 16 -29.43 -3.76 -5.55
N LYS A 17 -28.37 -3.36 -6.26
CA LYS A 17 -27.61 -4.23 -7.17
C LYS A 17 -26.16 -4.46 -6.77
N VAL A 18 -25.68 -3.87 -5.69
CA VAL A 18 -24.34 -4.15 -5.17
C VAL A 18 -24.45 -4.92 -3.86
N GLU A 19 -24.00 -6.16 -3.90
CA GLU A 19 -23.89 -7.00 -2.73
C GLU A 19 -22.54 -6.73 -2.07
N TRP A 20 -22.56 -5.94 -1.00
CA TRP A 20 -21.38 -5.83 -0.14
C TRP A 20 -21.11 -7.19 0.51
N PRO A 21 -19.88 -7.71 0.43
CA PRO A 21 -19.53 -8.95 1.08
C PRO A 21 -19.73 -8.83 2.60
N LYS A 22 -20.00 -9.96 3.24
CA LYS A 22 -20.23 -9.99 4.69
C LYS A 22 -18.99 -9.45 5.41
N TRP A 23 -19.19 -8.85 6.58
CA TRP A 23 -18.11 -8.29 7.39
C TRP A 23 -16.98 -9.28 7.69
N SER A 24 -17.29 -10.58 7.82
CA SER A 24 -16.29 -11.65 7.96
C SER A 24 -15.34 -11.75 6.76
N ASP A 25 -15.88 -11.63 5.56
CA ASP A 25 -15.15 -11.84 4.30
C ASP A 25 -14.30 -10.62 3.97
N LEU A 26 -14.80 -9.43 4.32
CA LEU A 26 -14.07 -8.16 4.29
C LEU A 26 -12.86 -8.20 5.23
N GLN A 27 -13.04 -8.68 6.46
CA GLN A 27 -11.95 -8.80 7.43
C GLN A 27 -10.91 -9.83 6.97
N SER A 28 -11.34 -10.99 6.47
CA SER A 28 -10.43 -12.01 5.92
C SER A 28 -9.57 -11.45 4.79
N SER A 29 -10.17 -10.70 3.87
CA SER A 29 -9.46 -10.08 2.75
C SER A 29 -8.49 -8.99 3.23
N THR A 30 -8.90 -8.21 4.23
CA THR A 30 -8.06 -7.15 4.82
C THR A 30 -6.84 -7.74 5.52
N ILE A 31 -7.01 -8.83 6.27
CA ILE A 31 -5.90 -9.49 6.98
C ILE A 31 -4.82 -9.96 6.01
N VAL A 32 -5.22 -10.54 4.87
CA VAL A 32 -4.27 -10.97 3.83
C VAL A 32 -3.47 -9.78 3.30
N VAL A 33 -4.14 -8.67 3.00
CA VAL A 33 -3.48 -7.43 2.52
C VAL A 33 -2.54 -6.87 3.59
N THR A 34 -2.97 -6.84 4.86
CA THR A 34 -2.12 -6.36 5.97
C THR A 34 -0.83 -7.16 6.07
N ILE A 35 -0.90 -8.50 6.01
CA ILE A 35 0.30 -9.35 6.05
C ILE A 35 1.20 -9.06 4.85
N ALA A 36 0.64 -8.93 3.65
CA ALA A 36 1.41 -8.57 2.46
C ALA A 36 2.12 -7.22 2.61
N THR A 37 1.46 -6.21 3.19
CA THR A 37 2.07 -4.89 3.42
C THR A 37 3.20 -4.94 4.44
N VAL A 38 3.09 -5.76 5.48
CA VAL A 38 4.16 -5.95 6.49
C VAL A 38 5.40 -6.58 5.85
N ILE A 39 5.22 -7.60 5.00
CA ILE A 39 6.34 -8.23 4.28
C ILE A 39 7.03 -7.22 3.36
N LEU A 40 6.25 -6.42 2.63
CA LEU A 40 6.78 -5.34 1.77
C LEU A 40 7.56 -4.30 2.57
N ALA A 41 7.05 -3.89 3.73
CA ALA A 41 7.71 -2.91 4.59
C ALA A 41 9.06 -3.44 5.13
N LEU A 42 9.13 -4.72 5.52
CA LEU A 42 10.38 -5.36 5.93
C LEU A 42 11.38 -5.46 4.78
N PHE A 43 10.89 -5.75 3.57
CA PHE A 43 11.74 -5.79 2.38
C PHE A 43 12.35 -4.43 2.06
N THR A 44 11.53 -3.36 2.00
CA THR A 44 12.04 -2.01 1.72
C THR A 44 12.99 -1.53 2.81
N PHE A 45 12.70 -1.83 4.08
CA PHE A 45 13.61 -1.54 5.19
C PHE A 45 14.98 -2.21 5.03
N GLY A 46 15.00 -3.49 4.63
CA GLY A 46 16.24 -4.21 4.38
C GLY A 46 17.04 -3.61 3.23
N VAL A 47 16.36 -3.21 2.15
CA VAL A 47 16.98 -2.53 1.00
C VAL A 47 17.59 -1.19 1.42
N ASP A 48 16.83 -0.35 2.13
CA ASP A 48 17.26 0.98 2.56
C ASP A 48 18.52 0.91 3.44
N GLU A 49 18.54 -0.03 4.39
CA GLU A 49 19.68 -0.23 5.30
C GLU A 49 20.93 -0.72 4.57
N LEU A 50 20.78 -1.64 3.61
CA LEU A 50 21.88 -2.14 2.79
C LEU A 50 22.49 -1.04 1.92
N PHE A 51 21.65 -0.22 1.27
CA PHE A 51 22.13 0.89 0.45
C PHE A 51 22.80 1.97 1.30
N SER A 52 22.22 2.34 2.44
CA SER A 52 22.79 3.33 3.37
C SER A 52 24.20 2.92 3.82
N LYS A 53 24.36 1.68 4.29
CA LYS A 53 25.66 1.14 4.71
C LYS A 53 26.66 1.05 3.56
N SER A 54 26.22 0.60 2.39
CA SER A 54 27.09 0.48 1.22
C SER A 54 27.63 1.84 0.77
N ILE A 55 26.76 2.84 0.69
CA ILE A 55 27.14 4.21 0.31
C ILE A 55 28.06 4.83 1.37
N SER A 56 27.73 4.68 2.65
CA SER A 56 28.57 5.18 3.74
C SER A 56 29.98 4.59 3.71
N ASN A 57 30.09 3.27 3.48
CA ASN A 57 31.39 2.61 3.33
C ASN A 57 32.17 3.13 2.12
N ILE A 58 31.53 3.28 0.95
CA ILE A 58 32.20 3.79 -0.26
C ILE A 58 32.70 5.22 -0.05
N ILE A 59 31.86 6.09 0.51
CA ILE A 59 32.24 7.48 0.81
C ILE A 59 33.38 7.51 1.85
N GLY A 60 33.30 6.69 2.89
CA GLY A 60 34.34 6.59 3.92
C GLY A 60 35.69 6.11 3.36
N MET A 61 35.68 5.11 2.48
CA MET A 61 36.89 4.67 1.77
C MET A 61 37.46 5.79 0.90
N LEU A 62 36.62 6.52 0.18
CA LEU A 62 37.03 7.60 -0.70
C LEU A 62 37.68 8.74 0.09
N ILE A 63 37.08 9.14 1.23
CA ILE A 63 37.68 10.13 2.14
C ILE A 63 39.05 9.68 2.65
N ASN A 64 39.18 8.41 3.06
CA ASN A 64 40.43 7.87 3.58
C ASN A 64 41.53 7.71 2.50
N VAL A 65 41.16 7.68 1.22
CA VAL A 65 42.11 7.66 0.08
C VAL A 65 42.66 9.06 -0.21
N PHE A 66 41.90 10.12 0.06
CA PHE A 66 42.30 11.52 -0.20
C PHE A 66 42.82 12.26 1.04
N ASN A 67 42.93 11.59 2.19
CA ASN A 67 43.50 12.12 3.44
C ASN A 67 44.80 11.41 3.78
#